data_AF-A0A832LXY1-F1
#
_entry.id   AF-A0A832LXY1-F1
#
_cell.length_a   1.000
_cell.length_b   1.000
_cell.length_c   1.000
_cell.angle_alpha   90.00
_cell.angle_beta   90.00
_cell.angle_gamma   90.00
#
_symmetry.space_group_name_H-M   'P 1'
#
loop_
_entity.id
_entity.type
_entity.pdbx_description
1 polymer ?
#
loop_
_entity_poly.entity_id
_entity_poly.type
_entity_poly.pdbx_seq_one_letter_code
_entity_poly.pdbx_strand_id
1 'polypeptide(L)'
;MKTFTESLLILIFILTSSQLYSQTPPYYNYTTKDGLCNLNVVDIQQDELGYLWFTTNHGLSRFDGYKFESFYDADGLNANSLTIIAMGSGNTLYFASSRHGISYYKNGKFGNYETDAKQQFEISKFRSRNDTIFFFEDKKTFSFIYDHKYQNYFIDEKINKLLKDSVDLGSLFLGSGGEIYLFGNSGIYIADNRNLKKMNIEGFNDTLVLTMHEDKDKNLWIGSRGKVYVVRNNKVIKEIDFPEKEGIQRILVDSRGITWFVIASVGISYYKNGELFDIGDKLNLKKFRPTDVFEDNQRNIWISVSGKGIYCLNNLYITQYTESDGLSNNSVLTILVDKFGRKLIGTTDGLNLLDGEKFSRVNIGLSSTFTEWIRFLKAGFKNNYTVSLTGMTQPFPYFYKQYGEFNISYFPSKCTFQTDSVTYLSGNENKIIKITRNNNNFTEEESFDIFEAEKKPKQIAVKDIEAGQDGTIWIGTNRGLVSKKGDERKYYNNDSVLNSNISVIRPDKENRVWVAASYGIGVILPDGKILSFSKSNQWDLRNSLSLTFDNSENVWIGTIEGL
;
A
#
# COMPACT_ATOMS: atom_id res chain seq x y z
N MET A 1 48.45 -19.84 -9.23
CA MET A 1 47.89 -18.51 -8.86
C MET A 1 46.59 -18.17 -9.60
N LYS A 2 46.46 -18.47 -10.91
CA LYS A 2 45.19 -18.29 -11.66
C LYS A 2 44.00 -19.16 -11.16
N THR A 3 44.26 -20.42 -10.81
CA THR A 3 43.20 -21.35 -10.34
C THR A 3 42.64 -21.00 -8.97
N PHE A 4 43.44 -20.35 -8.11
CA PHE A 4 43.01 -19.93 -6.77
C PHE A 4 42.16 -18.64 -6.83
N THR A 5 42.45 -17.76 -7.79
CA THR A 5 41.67 -16.52 -8.01
C THR A 5 40.32 -16.81 -8.68
N GLU A 6 40.26 -17.78 -9.61
CA GLU A 6 39.00 -18.25 -10.20
C GLU A 6 38.11 -18.97 -9.18
N SER A 7 38.69 -19.78 -8.29
CA SER A 7 37.94 -20.45 -7.22
C SER A 7 37.40 -19.47 -6.17
N LEU A 8 38.15 -18.39 -5.87
CA LEU A 8 37.72 -17.33 -4.95
C LEU A 8 36.58 -16.49 -5.55
N LEU A 9 36.62 -16.20 -6.85
CA LEU A 9 35.56 -15.48 -7.57
C LEU A 9 34.25 -16.28 -7.64
N ILE A 10 34.33 -17.59 -7.84
CA ILE A 10 33.16 -18.49 -7.81
C ILE A 10 32.58 -18.57 -6.39
N LEU A 11 33.42 -18.62 -5.35
CA LEU A 11 32.96 -18.59 -3.96
C LEU A 11 32.28 -17.26 -3.59
N ILE A 12 32.79 -16.13 -4.11
CA ILE A 12 32.19 -14.79 -3.92
C ILE A 12 30.86 -14.67 -4.66
N PHE A 13 30.70 -15.29 -5.84
CA PHE A 13 29.42 -15.35 -6.55
C PHE A 13 28.37 -16.24 -5.86
N ILE A 14 28.80 -17.33 -5.21
CA ILE A 14 27.91 -18.20 -4.43
C ILE A 14 27.54 -17.56 -3.06
N LEU A 15 28.41 -16.72 -2.49
CA LEU A 15 28.15 -15.98 -1.25
C LEU A 15 27.38 -14.66 -1.44
N THR A 16 27.13 -14.24 -2.68
CA THR A 16 26.33 -13.05 -3.02
C THR A 16 24.94 -13.38 -3.53
N SER A 17 24.49 -14.63 -3.41
CA SER A 17 23.05 -14.93 -3.44
C SER A 17 22.41 -14.46 -2.14
N SER A 18 22.38 -13.14 -1.92
CA SER A 18 21.43 -12.54 -1.01
C SER A 18 20.06 -12.95 -1.51
N GLN A 19 19.33 -13.73 -0.72
CA GLN A 19 17.89 -13.83 -0.89
C GLN A 19 17.38 -12.39 -0.87
N LEU A 20 16.91 -11.91 -2.02
CA LEU A 20 16.13 -10.69 -2.08
C LEU A 20 14.87 -10.99 -1.29
N TYR A 21 14.80 -10.45 -0.08
CA TYR A 21 13.55 -10.44 0.68
C TYR A 21 12.62 -9.51 -0.08
N SER A 22 11.78 -10.13 -0.90
CA SER A 22 10.72 -9.45 -1.59
C SER A 22 9.90 -8.74 -0.47
N GLN A 23 9.67 -7.43 -0.59
CA GLN A 23 9.06 -6.52 0.41
C GLN A 23 7.52 -6.64 0.55
N THR A 24 6.95 -6.69 1.75
CA THR A 24 5.48 -6.77 1.90
C THR A 24 4.86 -5.38 1.71
N PRO A 25 4.06 -5.13 0.66
CA PRO A 25 3.33 -3.86 0.57
C PRO A 25 2.26 -3.80 1.68
N PRO A 26 1.97 -2.62 2.24
CA PRO A 26 0.91 -2.49 3.21
C PRO A 26 -0.40 -2.94 2.57
N TYR A 27 -1.13 -3.74 3.33
CA TYR A 27 -2.40 -4.27 2.87
C TYR A 27 -3.45 -4.19 3.97
N TYR A 28 -4.68 -3.99 3.55
CA TYR A 28 -5.86 -4.19 4.38
C TYR A 28 -6.46 -5.54 4.02
N ASN A 29 -6.84 -6.34 5.02
CA ASN A 29 -7.60 -7.55 4.82
C ASN A 29 -9.03 -7.32 5.33
N TYR A 30 -9.99 -7.36 4.40
CA TYR A 30 -11.40 -7.23 4.68
C TYR A 30 -12.08 -8.61 4.71
N THR A 31 -12.77 -8.86 5.81
CA THR A 31 -13.44 -10.11 6.14
C THR A 31 -14.91 -9.86 6.50
N THR A 32 -15.63 -10.93 6.86
CA THR A 32 -16.99 -10.82 7.40
C THR A 32 -17.09 -10.00 8.68
N LYS A 33 -15.99 -9.83 9.43
CA LYS A 33 -15.94 -8.95 10.61
C LYS A 33 -16.03 -7.47 10.24
N ASP A 34 -15.61 -7.13 9.03
CA ASP A 34 -15.59 -5.77 8.50
C ASP A 34 -16.88 -5.42 7.74
N GLY A 35 -17.77 -6.41 7.55
CA GLY A 35 -19.08 -6.26 6.90
C GLY A 35 -19.18 -6.89 5.50
N LEU A 36 -18.11 -7.50 4.98
CA LEU A 36 -18.15 -8.28 3.74
C LEU A 36 -19.12 -9.47 3.91
N CYS A 37 -20.07 -9.67 2.99
CA CYS A 37 -21.11 -10.69 3.15
C CYS A 37 -20.58 -12.14 3.16
N ASN A 38 -19.46 -12.41 2.48
CA ASN A 38 -18.83 -13.72 2.45
C ASN A 38 -17.33 -13.65 2.15
N LEU A 39 -16.54 -14.58 2.72
CA LEU A 39 -15.08 -14.64 2.50
C LEU A 39 -14.69 -15.17 1.12
N ASN A 40 -15.61 -15.76 0.35
CA ASN A 40 -15.36 -16.25 -0.99
C ASN A 40 -15.85 -15.23 -2.03
N VAL A 41 -14.99 -14.25 -2.30
CA VAL A 41 -15.20 -13.25 -3.34
C VAL A 41 -14.74 -13.81 -4.68
N VAL A 42 -15.56 -13.64 -5.71
CA VAL A 42 -15.38 -14.25 -7.03
C VAL A 42 -14.91 -13.23 -8.06
N ASP A 43 -15.48 -12.04 -8.07
CA ASP A 43 -15.15 -10.97 -9.02
C ASP A 43 -15.33 -9.59 -8.36
N ILE A 44 -14.57 -8.61 -8.84
CA ILE A 44 -14.49 -7.25 -8.28
C ILE A 44 -14.68 -6.23 -9.40
N GLN A 45 -15.53 -5.24 -9.19
CA GLN A 45 -15.69 -4.09 -10.10
C GLN A 45 -15.85 -2.79 -9.32
N GLN A 46 -15.54 -1.66 -9.97
CA GLN A 46 -15.85 -0.33 -9.45
C GLN A 46 -16.86 0.36 -10.35
N ASP A 47 -17.88 0.95 -9.74
CA ASP A 47 -18.90 1.70 -10.46
C ASP A 47 -18.47 3.15 -10.75
N GLU A 48 -19.25 3.87 -11.57
CA GLU A 48 -18.93 5.26 -11.98
C GLU A 48 -19.00 6.25 -10.81
N LEU A 49 -19.69 5.89 -9.72
CA LEU A 49 -19.77 6.69 -8.49
C LEU A 49 -18.59 6.42 -7.55
N GLY A 50 -17.76 5.43 -7.86
CA GLY A 50 -16.57 5.05 -7.09
C GLY A 50 -16.81 3.93 -6.08
N TYR A 51 -18.01 3.37 -5.97
CA TYR A 51 -18.26 2.23 -5.09
C TYR A 51 -17.60 0.97 -5.65
N LEU A 52 -16.99 0.19 -4.77
CA LEU A 52 -16.50 -1.14 -5.10
C LEU A 52 -17.59 -2.17 -4.87
N TRP A 53 -17.74 -3.09 -5.81
CA TRP A 53 -18.73 -4.15 -5.80
C TRP A 53 -18.03 -5.51 -5.87
N PHE A 54 -18.44 -6.40 -4.98
CA PHE A 54 -17.84 -7.71 -4.77
C PHE A 54 -18.92 -8.78 -4.89
N THR A 55 -18.85 -9.59 -5.95
CA THR A 55 -19.69 -10.78 -6.03
C THR A 55 -19.10 -11.87 -5.16
N THR A 56 -19.98 -12.56 -4.43
CA THR A 56 -19.54 -13.61 -3.51
C THR A 56 -20.39 -14.85 -3.66
N ASN A 57 -19.92 -15.96 -3.09
CA ASN A 57 -20.72 -17.18 -3.04
C ASN A 57 -22.00 -17.06 -2.19
N HIS A 58 -22.16 -15.99 -1.40
CA HIS A 58 -23.35 -15.74 -0.60
C HIS A 58 -23.56 -14.23 -0.33
N GLY A 59 -24.21 -13.56 -1.28
CA GLY A 59 -24.54 -12.14 -1.28
C GLY A 59 -23.66 -11.32 -2.21
N LEU A 60 -24.10 -10.08 -2.44
CA LEU A 60 -23.34 -9.04 -3.11
C LEU A 60 -22.90 -8.02 -2.06
N SER A 61 -21.63 -7.64 -2.04
CA SER A 61 -21.16 -6.57 -1.15
C SER A 61 -20.81 -5.32 -1.95
N ARG A 62 -21.23 -4.16 -1.46
CA ARG A 62 -20.82 -2.83 -1.92
C ARG A 62 -19.99 -2.15 -0.85
N PHE A 63 -18.89 -1.51 -1.22
CA PHE A 63 -17.99 -0.80 -0.32
C PHE A 63 -17.80 0.64 -0.76
N ASP A 64 -17.90 1.57 0.19
CA ASP A 64 -17.80 3.02 -0.05
C ASP A 64 -16.43 3.62 0.32
N GLY A 65 -15.46 2.77 0.67
CA GLY A 65 -14.15 3.17 1.19
C GLY A 65 -14.06 3.06 2.71
N TYR A 66 -15.19 2.97 3.42
CA TYR A 66 -15.26 2.92 4.88
C TYR A 66 -16.09 1.75 5.41
N LYS A 67 -17.25 1.47 4.80
CA LYS A 67 -18.19 0.43 5.25
C LYS A 67 -18.69 -0.43 4.09
N PHE A 68 -19.02 -1.67 4.42
CA PHE A 68 -19.71 -2.59 3.52
C PHE A 68 -21.22 -2.52 3.72
N GLU A 69 -21.94 -2.60 2.61
CA GLU A 69 -23.37 -2.86 2.54
C GLU A 69 -23.58 -4.14 1.75
N SER A 70 -24.45 -5.02 2.23
CA SER A 70 -24.67 -6.34 1.65
C SER A 70 -26.09 -6.46 1.11
N PHE A 71 -26.22 -7.09 -0.06
CA PHE A 71 -27.48 -7.33 -0.73
C PHE A 71 -27.67 -8.83 -0.99
N TYR A 72 -28.91 -9.27 -0.90
CA TYR A 72 -29.33 -10.67 -1.05
C TYR A 72 -30.54 -10.78 -1.99
N ASP A 73 -31.04 -12.01 -2.15
CA ASP A 73 -32.27 -12.32 -2.87
C ASP A 73 -33.49 -11.56 -2.31
N ALA A 74 -33.54 -11.37 -0.99
CA ALA A 74 -34.54 -10.53 -0.34
C ALA A 74 -34.53 -9.05 -0.81
N ASP A 75 -33.40 -8.56 -1.32
CA ASP A 75 -33.24 -7.20 -1.84
C ASP A 75 -33.55 -7.11 -3.35
N GLY A 76 -33.87 -8.24 -3.99
CA GLY A 76 -34.29 -8.32 -5.40
C GLY A 76 -33.31 -9.01 -6.34
N LEU A 77 -32.19 -9.56 -5.83
CA LEU A 77 -31.31 -10.44 -6.61
C LEU A 77 -32.02 -11.76 -6.95
N ASN A 78 -31.73 -12.33 -8.12
CA ASN A 78 -32.21 -13.66 -8.48
C ASN A 78 -31.57 -14.81 -7.67
N ALA A 79 -30.39 -14.59 -7.07
CA ALA A 79 -29.69 -15.55 -6.25
C ALA A 79 -28.65 -14.90 -5.34
N ASN A 80 -28.34 -15.59 -4.23
CA ASN A 80 -27.26 -15.21 -3.32
C ASN A 80 -25.88 -15.70 -3.80
N SER A 81 -25.80 -16.73 -4.63
CA SER A 81 -24.52 -17.24 -5.13
C SER A 81 -24.19 -16.58 -6.47
N LEU A 82 -23.37 -15.52 -6.42
CA LEU A 82 -23.00 -14.74 -7.59
C LEU A 82 -21.59 -15.15 -8.07
N THR A 83 -21.46 -15.35 -9.37
CA THR A 83 -20.22 -15.84 -9.97
C THR A 83 -19.46 -14.77 -10.74
N ILE A 84 -20.10 -13.65 -11.07
CA ILE A 84 -19.53 -12.66 -11.98
C ILE A 84 -20.32 -11.35 -11.95
N ILE A 85 -19.62 -10.25 -12.21
CA ILE A 85 -20.17 -8.90 -12.35
C ILE A 85 -19.65 -8.24 -13.63
N ALA A 86 -20.46 -7.40 -14.27
CA ALA A 86 -19.94 -6.50 -15.31
C ALA A 86 -20.70 -5.16 -15.37
N MET A 87 -19.99 -4.14 -15.86
CA MET A 87 -20.45 -2.75 -16.00
C MET A 87 -21.27 -2.55 -17.28
N GLY A 88 -22.50 -2.07 -17.12
CA GLY A 88 -23.33 -1.50 -18.18
C GLY A 88 -23.16 0.01 -18.32
N SER A 89 -23.96 0.62 -19.20
CA SER A 89 -23.98 2.07 -19.37
C SER A 89 -24.85 2.75 -18.31
N GLY A 90 -24.55 4.03 -18.03
CA GLY A 90 -25.31 4.84 -17.08
C GLY A 90 -25.32 4.25 -15.67
N ASN A 91 -24.15 3.79 -15.21
CA ASN A 91 -23.96 3.15 -13.91
C ASN A 91 -24.86 1.92 -13.65
N THR A 92 -25.20 1.18 -14.71
CA THR A 92 -25.89 -0.11 -14.58
C THR A 92 -24.87 -1.19 -14.24
N LEU A 93 -25.18 -2.05 -13.28
CA LEU A 93 -24.39 -3.25 -12.98
C LEU A 93 -25.17 -4.48 -13.35
N TYR A 94 -24.49 -5.49 -13.87
CA TYR A 94 -25.08 -6.79 -14.14
C TYR A 94 -24.37 -7.86 -13.32
N PHE A 95 -25.14 -8.79 -12.76
CA PHE A 95 -24.63 -9.89 -11.94
C PHE A 95 -25.24 -11.19 -12.42
N ALA A 96 -24.45 -12.26 -12.45
CA ALA A 96 -24.98 -13.57 -12.80
C ALA A 96 -24.70 -14.60 -11.71
N SER A 97 -25.63 -15.55 -11.61
CA SER A 97 -25.47 -16.79 -10.85
C SER A 97 -25.37 -17.94 -11.85
N SER A 98 -24.62 -18.98 -11.50
CA SER A 98 -24.47 -20.17 -12.34
C SER A 98 -25.77 -20.94 -12.60
N ARG A 99 -26.89 -20.64 -11.91
CA ARG A 99 -28.15 -21.38 -12.10
C ARG A 99 -29.42 -20.54 -12.10
N HIS A 100 -29.32 -19.23 -11.93
CA HIS A 100 -30.50 -18.39 -11.68
C HIS A 100 -30.63 -17.21 -12.66
N GLY A 101 -29.78 -17.14 -13.69
CA GLY A 101 -29.82 -16.10 -14.72
C GLY A 101 -29.09 -14.82 -14.31
N ILE A 102 -29.53 -13.67 -14.84
CA ILE A 102 -28.86 -12.37 -14.71
C ILE A 102 -29.75 -11.38 -13.93
N SER A 103 -29.20 -10.85 -12.84
CA SER A 103 -29.71 -9.67 -12.13
C SER A 103 -29.05 -8.40 -12.66
N TYR A 104 -29.69 -7.25 -12.50
CA TYR A 104 -29.08 -5.95 -12.72
C TYR A 104 -29.39 -4.98 -11.58
N TYR A 105 -28.52 -4.00 -11.38
CA TYR A 105 -28.71 -2.88 -10.46
C TYR A 105 -28.62 -1.58 -11.25
N LYS A 106 -29.66 -0.75 -11.19
CA LYS A 106 -29.74 0.54 -11.88
C LYS A 106 -30.51 1.53 -11.03
N ASN A 107 -29.95 2.72 -10.84
CA ASN A 107 -30.60 3.82 -10.09
C ASN A 107 -31.11 3.40 -8.70
N GLY A 108 -30.31 2.64 -7.95
CA GLY A 108 -30.68 2.23 -6.59
C GLY A 108 -31.61 1.02 -6.51
N LYS A 109 -31.99 0.41 -7.63
CA LYS A 109 -32.96 -0.68 -7.68
C LYS A 109 -32.39 -1.92 -8.36
N PHE A 110 -32.69 -3.08 -7.80
CA PHE A 110 -32.45 -4.36 -8.43
C PHE A 110 -33.59 -4.71 -9.39
N GLY A 111 -33.25 -5.39 -10.48
CA GLY A 111 -34.17 -6.03 -11.39
C GLY A 111 -33.56 -7.29 -11.97
N ASN A 112 -34.37 -8.11 -12.64
CA ASN A 112 -33.95 -9.41 -13.17
C ASN A 112 -34.30 -9.50 -14.65
N TYR A 113 -33.44 -10.15 -15.44
CA TYR A 113 -33.79 -10.54 -16.79
C TYR A 113 -34.65 -11.80 -16.74
N GLU A 114 -35.92 -11.67 -17.09
CA GLU A 114 -36.79 -12.82 -17.36
C GLU A 114 -36.45 -13.34 -18.76
N THR A 115 -36.05 -14.60 -18.87
CA THR A 115 -35.92 -15.26 -20.17
C THR A 115 -37.22 -16.01 -20.45
N ASP A 116 -37.83 -15.78 -21.62
CA ASP A 116 -38.97 -16.59 -22.10
C ASP A 116 -38.64 -18.09 -22.18
N ALA A 117 -37.34 -18.42 -22.22
CA ALA A 117 -36.84 -19.76 -22.02
C ALA A 117 -37.00 -20.16 -20.54
N LYS A 118 -37.85 -21.15 -20.27
CA LYS A 118 -37.92 -21.88 -18.98
C LYS A 118 -36.62 -22.60 -18.57
N GLN A 119 -35.50 -22.34 -19.24
CA GLN A 119 -34.21 -22.97 -18.96
C GLN A 119 -33.35 -22.04 -18.11
N GLN A 120 -33.01 -22.52 -16.91
CA GLN A 120 -31.94 -21.96 -16.09
C GLN A 120 -30.63 -22.12 -16.87
N PHE A 121 -30.07 -21.01 -17.38
CA PHE A 121 -28.78 -21.02 -18.08
C PHE A 121 -27.63 -21.08 -17.09
N GLU A 122 -26.64 -21.93 -17.35
CA GLU A 122 -25.42 -21.99 -16.55
C GLU A 122 -24.40 -20.96 -17.02
N ILE A 123 -24.40 -19.78 -16.39
CA ILE A 123 -23.50 -18.70 -16.79
C ILE A 123 -22.09 -18.97 -16.24
N SER A 124 -21.21 -19.44 -17.11
CA SER A 124 -19.82 -19.75 -16.75
C SER A 124 -18.88 -18.55 -16.89
N LYS A 125 -19.15 -17.65 -17.84
CA LYS A 125 -18.41 -16.41 -18.12
C LYS A 125 -19.35 -15.33 -18.65
N PHE A 126 -19.02 -14.07 -18.36
CA PHE A 126 -19.90 -12.93 -18.57
C PHE A 126 -19.09 -11.63 -18.69
N ARG A 127 -19.34 -10.85 -19.73
CA ARG A 127 -18.83 -9.47 -19.88
C ARG A 127 -19.90 -8.60 -20.53
N SER A 128 -19.83 -7.31 -20.31
CA SER A 128 -20.72 -6.35 -20.98
C SER A 128 -19.94 -5.26 -21.70
N ARG A 129 -20.54 -4.74 -22.77
CA ARG A 129 -20.09 -3.55 -23.50
C ARG A 129 -21.29 -2.86 -24.12
N ASN A 130 -21.46 -1.56 -23.86
CA ASN A 130 -22.57 -0.76 -24.38
C ASN A 130 -23.95 -1.40 -24.12
N ASP A 131 -24.19 -1.86 -22.89
CA ASP A 131 -25.39 -2.62 -22.46
C ASP A 131 -25.67 -3.93 -23.21
N THR A 132 -24.76 -4.35 -24.08
CA THR A 132 -24.77 -5.70 -24.61
C THR A 132 -24.05 -6.60 -23.63
N ILE A 133 -24.73 -7.65 -23.19
CA ILE A 133 -24.19 -8.66 -22.30
C ILE A 133 -23.76 -9.86 -23.14
N PHE A 134 -22.51 -10.29 -23.02
CA PHE A 134 -21.95 -11.46 -23.69
C PHE A 134 -21.63 -12.54 -22.65
N PHE A 135 -22.09 -13.76 -22.87
CA PHE A 135 -21.91 -14.83 -21.90
C PHE A 135 -21.86 -16.20 -22.55
N PHE A 136 -21.40 -17.17 -21.76
CA PHE A 136 -21.43 -18.59 -22.11
C PHE A 136 -22.49 -19.29 -21.27
N GLU A 137 -23.45 -19.96 -21.92
CA GLU A 137 -24.49 -20.80 -21.28
C GLU A 137 -23.96 -22.17 -20.85
N ASP A 138 -22.90 -22.61 -21.51
CA ASP A 138 -22.09 -23.77 -21.19
C ASP A 138 -20.70 -23.56 -21.84
N LYS A 139 -19.85 -24.59 -21.91
CA LYS A 139 -18.52 -24.48 -22.54
C LYS A 139 -18.53 -24.35 -24.07
N LYS A 140 -19.70 -24.39 -24.70
CA LYS A 140 -19.89 -24.54 -26.14
C LYS A 140 -20.83 -23.50 -26.75
N THR A 141 -21.66 -22.84 -25.94
CA THR A 141 -22.75 -21.98 -26.39
C THR A 141 -22.48 -20.56 -25.94
N PHE A 142 -22.16 -19.71 -26.90
CA PHE A 142 -21.93 -18.28 -26.69
C PHE A 142 -23.20 -17.51 -27.05
N SER A 143 -23.70 -16.72 -26.11
CA SER A 143 -24.96 -15.99 -26.22
C SER A 143 -24.78 -14.53 -25.83
N PHE A 144 -25.72 -13.69 -26.25
CA PHE A 144 -25.72 -12.30 -25.88
C PHE A 144 -27.13 -11.73 -25.69
N ILE A 145 -27.26 -10.76 -24.79
CA ILE A 145 -28.48 -9.99 -24.58
C ILE A 145 -28.20 -8.57 -25.04
N TYR A 146 -29.06 -8.06 -25.93
CA TYR A 146 -29.03 -6.69 -26.42
C TYR A 146 -30.45 -6.13 -26.42
N ASP A 147 -30.64 -4.93 -25.87
CA ASP A 147 -31.95 -4.26 -25.81
C ASP A 147 -33.05 -5.15 -25.20
N HIS A 148 -32.75 -5.79 -24.08
CA HIS A 148 -33.60 -6.78 -23.39
C HIS A 148 -34.03 -7.99 -24.24
N LYS A 149 -33.48 -8.17 -25.44
CA LYS A 149 -33.74 -9.31 -26.30
C LYS A 149 -32.58 -10.28 -26.24
N TYR A 150 -32.92 -11.51 -25.89
CA TYR A 150 -32.02 -12.64 -25.91
C TYR A 150 -31.75 -13.09 -27.34
N GLN A 151 -30.47 -13.21 -27.71
CA GLN A 151 -30.04 -13.77 -28.98
C GLN A 151 -28.93 -14.80 -28.75
N ASN A 152 -29.09 -15.97 -29.37
CA ASN A 152 -28.09 -17.03 -29.30
C ASN A 152 -27.25 -17.07 -30.55
N TYR A 153 -25.94 -17.26 -30.34
CA TYR A 153 -25.12 -17.86 -31.35
C TYR A 153 -24.99 -19.35 -31.01
N PHE A 154 -25.78 -20.19 -31.68
CA PHE A 154 -25.48 -21.62 -31.74
C PHE A 154 -24.16 -21.78 -32.49
N ILE A 155 -23.05 -21.78 -31.74
CA ILE A 155 -21.73 -22.20 -32.20
C ILE A 155 -21.87 -23.55 -32.93
N ASP A 156 -22.73 -24.44 -32.43
CA ASP A 156 -22.86 -25.84 -32.84
C ASP A 156 -23.16 -26.10 -34.33
N GLU A 157 -24.10 -25.42 -35.00
CA GLU A 157 -24.49 -25.82 -36.38
C GLU A 157 -23.51 -25.38 -37.48
N LYS A 158 -22.79 -24.26 -37.29
CA LYS A 158 -21.77 -23.80 -38.25
C LYS A 158 -20.36 -24.25 -37.87
N ILE A 159 -20.06 -24.43 -36.58
CA ILE A 159 -18.72 -24.81 -36.11
C ILE A 159 -18.50 -26.32 -36.15
N ASN A 160 -19.48 -27.16 -35.81
CA ASN A 160 -19.30 -28.62 -35.95
C ASN A 160 -19.06 -29.05 -37.40
N LYS A 161 -19.52 -28.25 -38.38
CA LYS A 161 -19.25 -28.49 -39.80
C LYS A 161 -17.85 -28.03 -40.24
N LEU A 162 -17.23 -27.10 -39.50
CA LEU A 162 -15.94 -26.47 -39.83
C LEU A 162 -14.76 -27.02 -39.02
N LEU A 163 -14.99 -27.48 -37.80
CA LEU A 163 -13.97 -27.92 -36.85
C LEU A 163 -14.26 -29.38 -36.48
N LYS A 164 -13.60 -30.31 -37.17
CA LYS A 164 -13.78 -31.78 -37.05
C LYS A 164 -13.46 -32.37 -35.65
N ASP A 165 -13.10 -31.54 -34.66
CA ASP A 165 -12.66 -31.93 -33.31
C ASP A 165 -13.42 -31.16 -32.21
N SER A 166 -13.44 -31.69 -30.99
CA SER A 166 -14.08 -31.08 -29.81
C SER A 166 -13.41 -29.77 -29.41
N VAL A 167 -13.96 -28.64 -29.85
CA VAL A 167 -13.51 -27.29 -29.47
C VAL A 167 -14.13 -26.90 -28.13
N ASP A 168 -13.28 -26.53 -27.16
CA ASP A 168 -13.69 -25.99 -25.84
C ASP A 168 -13.26 -24.51 -25.77
N LEU A 169 -14.24 -23.61 -25.95
CA LEU A 169 -14.10 -22.16 -25.79
C LEU A 169 -14.76 -21.79 -24.47
N GLY A 170 -14.03 -21.92 -23.36
CA GLY A 170 -14.56 -21.71 -22.01
C GLY A 170 -14.41 -20.28 -21.48
N SER A 171 -13.92 -19.33 -22.28
CA SER A 171 -13.65 -17.97 -21.83
C SER A 171 -13.74 -16.92 -22.94
N LEU A 172 -13.95 -15.67 -22.53
CA LEU A 172 -14.04 -14.52 -23.43
C LEU A 172 -13.32 -13.27 -22.88
N PHE A 173 -12.88 -12.43 -23.79
CA PHE A 173 -12.31 -11.11 -23.50
C PHE A 173 -12.83 -10.10 -24.54
N LEU A 174 -13.20 -8.91 -24.08
CA LEU A 174 -13.66 -7.83 -24.95
C LEU A 174 -12.49 -6.88 -25.20
N GLY A 175 -12.03 -6.82 -26.45
CA GLY A 175 -11.02 -5.87 -26.88
C GLY A 175 -11.56 -4.44 -26.89
N SER A 176 -10.68 -3.48 -26.67
CA SER A 176 -11.06 -2.06 -26.69
C SER A 176 -11.42 -1.55 -28.08
N GLY A 177 -10.96 -2.22 -29.14
CA GLY A 177 -11.25 -1.90 -30.54
C GLY A 177 -12.61 -2.41 -31.02
N GLY A 178 -13.37 -3.10 -30.17
CA GLY A 178 -14.65 -3.71 -30.54
C GLY A 178 -14.58 -5.23 -30.73
N GLU A 179 -13.40 -5.82 -30.66
CA GLU A 179 -13.19 -7.26 -30.82
C GLU A 179 -13.83 -8.04 -29.68
N ILE A 180 -14.28 -9.25 -29.99
CA ILE A 180 -14.75 -10.24 -29.02
C ILE A 180 -13.86 -11.47 -29.21
N TYR A 181 -12.95 -11.68 -28.27
CA TYR A 181 -12.06 -12.82 -28.29
C TYR A 181 -12.68 -13.97 -27.51
N LEU A 182 -12.76 -15.14 -28.13
CA LEU A 182 -13.17 -16.39 -27.51
C LEU A 182 -11.98 -17.34 -27.48
N PHE A 183 -11.74 -17.99 -26.35
CA PHE A 183 -10.55 -18.82 -26.16
C PHE A 183 -10.75 -19.93 -25.13
N GLY A 184 -9.86 -20.92 -25.17
CA GLY A 184 -9.86 -22.10 -24.32
C GLY A 184 -8.79 -23.09 -24.75
N ASN A 185 -9.13 -24.36 -24.98
CA ASN A 185 -8.15 -25.42 -25.28
C ASN A 185 -7.80 -25.54 -26.78
N SER A 186 -8.32 -24.63 -27.62
CA SER A 186 -8.22 -24.71 -29.08
C SER A 186 -7.59 -23.46 -29.73
N GLY A 187 -6.97 -22.60 -28.92
CA GLY A 187 -6.41 -21.31 -29.30
C GLY A 187 -7.40 -20.17 -29.16
N ILE A 188 -7.16 -19.08 -29.90
CA ILE A 188 -7.91 -17.82 -29.81
C ILE A 188 -8.69 -17.59 -31.09
N TYR A 189 -9.94 -17.21 -30.94
CA TYR A 189 -10.87 -16.89 -32.02
C TYR A 189 -11.42 -15.48 -31.83
N ILE A 190 -11.62 -14.76 -32.93
CA ILE A 190 -12.32 -13.47 -32.93
C ILE A 190 -13.74 -13.73 -33.45
N ALA A 191 -14.73 -13.32 -32.66
CA ALA A 191 -16.14 -13.32 -33.04
C ALA A 191 -16.51 -11.98 -33.69
N ASP A 192 -17.14 -12.07 -34.85
CA ASP A 192 -17.90 -11.01 -35.51
C ASP A 192 -19.36 -11.46 -35.62
N ASN A 193 -20.31 -10.55 -35.84
CA ASN A 193 -21.77 -10.69 -35.82
C ASN A 193 -22.34 -11.96 -36.52
N ARG A 194 -21.56 -12.67 -37.34
CA ARG A 194 -21.94 -13.96 -37.95
C ARG A 194 -20.82 -14.99 -38.12
N ASN A 195 -19.58 -14.69 -37.71
CA ASN A 195 -18.40 -15.50 -38.06
C ASN A 195 -17.41 -15.61 -36.91
N LEU A 196 -16.71 -16.75 -36.84
CA LEU A 196 -15.60 -16.97 -35.92
C LEU A 196 -14.33 -17.23 -36.73
N LYS A 197 -13.30 -16.40 -36.51
CA LYS A 197 -12.02 -16.51 -37.20
C LYS A 197 -10.93 -16.87 -36.19
N LYS A 198 -10.26 -18.01 -36.40
CA LYS A 198 -9.08 -18.36 -35.61
C LYS A 198 -7.97 -17.34 -35.85
N MET A 199 -7.37 -16.84 -34.79
CA MET A 199 -6.20 -15.97 -34.87
C MET A 199 -4.98 -16.80 -35.25
N ASN A 200 -4.18 -16.28 -36.18
CA ASN A 200 -2.85 -16.80 -36.46
C ASN A 200 -1.84 -15.83 -35.84
N ILE A 201 -1.14 -16.28 -34.81
CA ILE A 201 -0.19 -15.47 -34.05
C ILE A 201 1.21 -16.06 -34.27
N GLU A 202 2.09 -15.31 -34.93
CA GLU A 202 3.47 -15.71 -35.16
C GLU A 202 4.21 -15.88 -33.83
N GLY A 203 4.81 -17.05 -33.59
CA GLY A 203 5.53 -17.38 -32.36
C GLY A 203 4.65 -17.92 -31.23
N PHE A 204 3.33 -18.01 -31.40
CA PHE A 204 2.44 -18.58 -30.40
C PHE A 204 2.13 -20.05 -30.73
N ASN A 205 2.77 -20.97 -30.00
CA ASN A 205 2.66 -22.42 -30.25
C ASN A 205 1.70 -23.14 -29.29
N ASP A 206 1.17 -22.45 -28.29
CA ASP A 206 0.25 -23.04 -27.32
C ASP A 206 -1.18 -23.07 -27.86
N THR A 207 -1.92 -24.12 -27.51
CA THR A 207 -3.36 -24.23 -27.81
C THR A 207 -4.23 -23.89 -26.61
N LEU A 208 -3.68 -23.98 -25.40
CA LEU A 208 -4.37 -23.68 -24.16
C LEU A 208 -4.24 -22.21 -23.82
N VAL A 209 -5.36 -21.50 -23.77
CA VAL A 209 -5.43 -20.13 -23.29
C VAL A 209 -6.40 -20.08 -22.13
N LEU A 210 -5.89 -19.65 -20.97
CA LEU A 210 -6.65 -19.61 -19.72
C LEU A 210 -7.18 -18.21 -19.43
N THR A 211 -6.44 -17.19 -19.83
CA THR A 211 -6.77 -15.80 -19.54
C THR A 211 -6.15 -14.87 -20.56
N MET A 212 -6.75 -13.70 -20.74
CA MET A 212 -6.25 -12.68 -21.64
C MET A 212 -6.56 -11.28 -21.11
N HIS A 213 -5.66 -10.34 -21.36
CA HIS A 213 -5.79 -8.94 -20.99
C HIS A 213 -5.17 -8.04 -22.07
N GLU A 214 -5.69 -6.83 -22.23
CA GLU A 214 -5.13 -5.83 -23.15
C GLU A 214 -4.51 -4.69 -22.34
N ASP A 215 -3.28 -4.30 -22.67
CA ASP A 215 -2.66 -3.11 -22.06
C ASP A 215 -2.98 -1.82 -22.83
N LYS A 216 -2.57 -0.68 -22.24
CA LYS A 216 -2.77 0.66 -22.82
C LYS A 216 -2.16 0.84 -24.22
N ASP A 217 -1.13 0.06 -24.55
CA ASP A 217 -0.43 0.10 -25.83
C ASP A 217 -1.03 -0.90 -26.85
N LYS A 218 -2.21 -1.47 -26.55
CA LYS A 218 -2.92 -2.48 -27.36
C LYS A 218 -2.15 -3.79 -27.51
N ASN A 219 -1.28 -4.13 -26.57
CA ASN A 219 -0.70 -5.47 -26.54
C ASN A 219 -1.66 -6.43 -25.84
N LEU A 220 -1.80 -7.62 -26.41
CA LEU A 220 -2.53 -8.72 -25.80
C LEU A 220 -1.58 -9.54 -24.93
N TRP A 221 -1.87 -9.58 -23.64
CA TRP A 221 -1.23 -10.46 -22.68
C TRP A 221 -2.04 -11.73 -22.58
N ILE A 222 -1.47 -12.86 -23.00
CA ILE A 222 -2.13 -14.15 -23.12
C ILE A 222 -1.50 -15.10 -22.10
N GLY A 223 -2.30 -15.56 -21.14
CA GLY A 223 -1.89 -16.53 -20.14
C GLY A 223 -2.19 -17.96 -20.58
N SER A 224 -1.15 -18.80 -20.55
CA SER A 224 -1.20 -20.24 -20.83
C SER A 224 -0.76 -21.03 -19.57
N ARG A 225 -0.39 -22.29 -19.73
CA ARG A 225 0.18 -23.14 -18.68
C ARG A 225 1.67 -22.85 -18.51
N GLY A 226 2.04 -22.20 -17.41
CA GLY A 226 3.42 -21.87 -17.08
C GLY A 226 4.07 -20.78 -17.93
N LYS A 227 3.31 -20.13 -18.84
CA LYS A 227 3.81 -19.08 -19.73
C LYS A 227 2.80 -17.96 -19.89
N VAL A 228 3.33 -16.75 -20.10
CA VAL A 228 2.58 -15.59 -20.57
C VAL A 228 3.23 -15.07 -21.85
N TYR A 229 2.41 -14.83 -22.86
CA TYR A 229 2.82 -14.27 -24.15
C TYR A 229 2.33 -12.83 -24.25
N VAL A 230 3.19 -11.92 -24.66
CA VAL A 230 2.79 -10.56 -25.05
C VAL A 230 2.78 -10.49 -26.57
N VAL A 231 1.62 -10.17 -27.12
CA VAL A 231 1.36 -10.16 -28.56
C VAL A 231 1.04 -8.75 -29.02
N ARG A 232 1.73 -8.31 -30.07
CA ARG A 232 1.45 -7.06 -30.79
C ARG A 232 1.36 -7.36 -32.28
N ASN A 233 0.33 -6.88 -32.96
CA ASN A 233 0.14 -7.08 -34.41
C ASN A 233 0.24 -8.56 -34.84
N ASN A 234 -0.42 -9.46 -34.10
CA ASN A 234 -0.39 -10.91 -34.33
C ASN A 234 1.01 -11.56 -34.30
N LYS A 235 1.95 -10.97 -33.57
CA LYS A 235 3.28 -11.54 -33.32
C LYS A 235 3.59 -11.54 -31.83
N VAL A 236 4.11 -12.64 -31.33
CA VAL A 236 4.70 -12.71 -29.99
C VAL A 236 5.93 -11.81 -29.96
N ILE A 237 5.87 -10.76 -29.16
CA ILE A 237 6.99 -9.84 -28.93
C ILE A 237 7.74 -10.15 -27.64
N LYS A 238 7.14 -10.94 -26.75
CA LYS A 238 7.75 -11.33 -25.47
C LYS A 238 7.13 -12.61 -24.93
N GLU A 239 7.97 -13.43 -24.32
CA GLU A 239 7.57 -14.59 -23.51
C GLU A 239 8.03 -14.37 -22.07
N ILE A 240 7.19 -14.77 -21.12
CA ILE A 240 7.52 -14.77 -19.69
C ILE A 240 7.24 -16.18 -19.19
N ASP A 241 8.31 -16.88 -18.83
CA ASP A 241 8.25 -18.20 -18.22
C ASP A 241 7.99 -18.09 -16.72
N PHE A 242 7.06 -18.88 -16.22
CA PHE A 242 6.79 -18.99 -14.78
C PHE A 242 7.47 -20.25 -14.23
N PRO A 243 8.15 -20.18 -13.07
CA PRO A 243 8.79 -21.35 -12.46
C PRO A 243 7.80 -22.48 -12.20
N GLU A 244 6.61 -22.10 -11.78
CA GLU A 244 5.51 -23.02 -11.55
C GLU A 244 4.76 -23.22 -12.87
N LYS A 245 4.76 -24.46 -13.40
CA LYS A 245 4.10 -24.85 -14.66
C LYS A 245 2.57 -24.95 -14.55
N GLU A 246 2.02 -24.10 -13.69
CA GLU A 246 0.61 -24.02 -13.34
C GLU A 246 -0.10 -23.00 -14.22
N GLY A 247 -1.43 -23.06 -14.22
CA GLY A 247 -2.25 -22.23 -15.09
C GLY A 247 -2.40 -20.79 -14.58
N ILE A 248 -2.03 -19.81 -15.41
CA ILE A 248 -2.28 -18.39 -15.14
C ILE A 248 -3.79 -18.12 -15.25
N GLN A 249 -4.44 -17.81 -14.13
CA GLN A 249 -5.90 -17.63 -14.05
C GLN A 249 -6.35 -16.22 -14.40
N ARG A 250 -5.56 -15.22 -13.99
CA ARG A 250 -5.87 -13.81 -14.21
C ARG A 250 -4.62 -13.04 -14.56
N ILE A 251 -4.75 -12.11 -15.50
CA ILE A 251 -3.77 -11.08 -15.81
C ILE A 251 -4.46 -9.73 -15.65
N LEU A 252 -3.79 -8.80 -14.99
CA LEU A 252 -4.15 -7.39 -14.91
C LEU A 252 -2.92 -6.56 -15.22
N VAL A 253 -2.99 -5.66 -16.18
CA VAL A 253 -1.95 -4.64 -16.38
C VAL A 253 -2.46 -3.36 -15.74
N ASP A 254 -1.82 -2.94 -14.64
CA ASP A 254 -2.27 -1.77 -13.89
C ASP A 254 -1.92 -0.45 -14.59
N SER A 255 -2.51 0.66 -14.13
CA SER A 255 -2.35 2.01 -14.68
C SER A 255 -0.90 2.51 -14.62
N ARG A 256 -0.06 1.90 -13.77
CA ARG A 256 1.38 2.19 -13.60
C ARG A 256 2.25 1.33 -14.51
N GLY A 257 1.68 0.36 -15.22
CA GLY A 257 2.40 -0.58 -16.08
C GLY A 257 3.01 -1.77 -15.33
N ILE A 258 2.57 -2.04 -14.09
CA ILE A 258 2.89 -3.26 -13.36
C ILE A 258 1.88 -4.32 -13.77
N THR A 259 2.36 -5.49 -14.16
CA THR A 259 1.48 -6.59 -14.56
C THR A 259 1.31 -7.59 -13.42
N TRP A 260 0.09 -7.87 -13.03
CA TRP A 260 -0.28 -8.79 -11.96
C TRP A 260 -0.77 -10.12 -12.52
N PHE A 261 -0.41 -11.22 -11.84
CA PHE A 261 -0.77 -12.58 -12.20
C PHE A 261 -1.38 -13.30 -11.01
N VAL A 262 -2.57 -13.88 -11.21
CA VAL A 262 -3.14 -14.86 -10.28
C VAL A 262 -2.87 -16.26 -10.80
N ILE A 263 -2.31 -17.12 -9.96
CA ILE A 263 -1.87 -18.46 -10.32
C ILE A 263 -2.51 -19.47 -9.36
N ALA A 264 -3.19 -20.49 -9.91
CA ALA A 264 -4.19 -21.32 -9.22
C ALA A 264 -3.73 -22.05 -7.93
N SER A 265 -2.42 -22.18 -7.71
CA SER A 265 -1.80 -22.92 -6.59
C SER A 265 -0.56 -22.24 -5.99
N VAL A 266 -0.15 -21.10 -6.54
CA VAL A 266 1.09 -20.39 -6.14
C VAL A 266 0.75 -19.14 -5.36
N GLY A 267 -0.37 -18.50 -5.73
CA GLY A 267 -0.80 -17.24 -5.16
C GLY A 267 -0.80 -16.16 -6.23
N ILE A 268 -0.16 -15.05 -5.90
CA ILE A 268 -0.13 -13.85 -6.74
C ILE A 268 1.33 -13.42 -6.95
N SER A 269 1.62 -13.02 -8.17
CA SER A 269 2.93 -12.46 -8.56
C SER A 269 2.70 -11.19 -9.35
N TYR A 270 3.70 -10.30 -9.38
CA TYR A 270 3.69 -9.17 -10.29
C TYR A 270 5.00 -9.09 -11.07
N TYR A 271 4.92 -8.49 -12.25
CA TYR A 271 6.01 -8.30 -13.16
C TYR A 271 6.26 -6.82 -13.37
N LYS A 272 7.51 -6.41 -13.15
CA LYS A 272 7.93 -5.01 -13.25
C LYS A 272 9.39 -4.96 -13.71
N ASN A 273 9.69 -4.06 -14.65
CA ASN A 273 11.05 -3.77 -15.10
C ASN A 273 11.87 -4.98 -15.60
N GLY A 274 11.23 -6.02 -16.13
CA GLY A 274 11.95 -7.21 -16.58
C GLY A 274 11.85 -8.40 -15.63
N GLU A 275 11.47 -8.15 -14.37
CA GLU A 275 11.57 -9.11 -13.27
C GLU A 275 10.19 -9.54 -12.75
N LEU A 276 10.11 -10.79 -12.33
CA LEU A 276 8.92 -11.40 -11.73
C LEU A 276 9.10 -11.50 -10.21
N PHE A 277 8.15 -10.98 -9.45
CA PHE A 277 8.15 -10.96 -8.00
C PHE A 277 6.97 -11.77 -7.46
N ASP A 278 7.26 -12.79 -6.66
CA ASP A 278 6.23 -13.49 -5.86
C ASP A 278 5.89 -12.63 -4.63
N ILE A 279 4.59 -12.35 -4.46
CA ILE A 279 4.04 -11.67 -3.29
C ILE A 279 3.13 -12.58 -2.45
N GLY A 280 2.76 -13.75 -2.98
CA GLY A 280 1.99 -14.76 -2.27
C GLY A 280 2.68 -15.23 -0.99
N ASP A 281 4.00 -15.38 -1.00
CA ASP A 281 4.80 -15.69 0.20
C ASP A 281 4.58 -14.68 1.32
N LYS A 282 4.72 -13.40 0.99
CA LYS A 282 4.71 -12.30 1.96
C LYS A 282 3.35 -12.06 2.58
N LEU A 283 2.32 -12.22 1.77
CA LEU A 283 0.93 -12.11 2.22
C LEU A 283 0.49 -13.38 2.97
N ASN A 284 1.37 -14.38 3.14
CA ASN A 284 1.06 -15.71 3.68
C ASN A 284 -0.10 -16.39 2.91
N LEU A 285 -0.13 -16.18 1.60
CA LEU A 285 -1.17 -16.64 0.68
C LEU A 285 -0.85 -17.92 -0.08
N LYS A 286 0.37 -18.49 0.02
CA LYS A 286 0.77 -19.69 -0.74
C LYS A 286 -0.14 -20.92 -0.57
N LYS A 287 -0.84 -21.03 0.56
CA LYS A 287 -1.77 -22.13 0.83
C LYS A 287 -3.22 -21.82 0.44
N PHE A 288 -3.47 -20.60 0.01
CA PHE A 288 -4.79 -20.12 -0.37
C PHE A 288 -4.84 -19.89 -1.86
N ARG A 289 -6.05 -19.89 -2.41
CA ARG A 289 -6.27 -19.72 -3.83
C ARG A 289 -6.81 -18.31 -4.07
N PRO A 290 -5.99 -17.38 -4.60
CA PRO A 290 -6.51 -16.12 -5.09
C PRO A 290 -7.42 -16.39 -6.29
N THR A 291 -8.49 -15.61 -6.39
CA THR A 291 -9.55 -15.80 -7.40
C THR A 291 -9.54 -14.67 -8.43
N ASP A 292 -9.23 -13.44 -8.01
CA ASP A 292 -9.22 -12.28 -8.89
C ASP A 292 -8.21 -11.23 -8.43
N VAL A 293 -7.86 -10.33 -9.35
CA VAL A 293 -7.06 -9.13 -9.09
C VAL A 293 -7.64 -7.96 -9.89
N PHE A 294 -7.83 -6.83 -9.22
CA PHE A 294 -8.50 -5.64 -9.76
C PHE A 294 -7.77 -4.37 -9.32
N GLU A 295 -7.73 -3.36 -10.19
CA GLU A 295 -7.23 -2.03 -9.84
C GLU A 295 -8.41 -1.05 -9.76
N ASP A 296 -8.52 -0.32 -8.65
CA ASP A 296 -9.51 0.75 -8.52
C ASP A 296 -9.03 2.09 -9.10
N ASN A 297 -9.93 3.06 -9.21
CA ASN A 297 -9.65 4.41 -9.70
C ASN A 297 -8.66 5.18 -8.82
N GLN A 298 -8.45 4.75 -7.57
CA GLN A 298 -7.44 5.28 -6.65
C GLN A 298 -6.07 4.57 -6.79
N ARG A 299 -5.94 3.61 -7.72
CA ARG A 299 -4.75 2.80 -8.01
C ARG A 299 -4.36 1.81 -6.91
N ASN A 300 -5.31 1.45 -6.05
CA ASN A 300 -5.16 0.32 -5.14
C ASN A 300 -5.34 -0.98 -5.91
N ILE A 301 -4.63 -2.03 -5.47
CA ILE A 301 -4.75 -3.37 -6.05
C ILE A 301 -5.55 -4.23 -5.08
N TRP A 302 -6.73 -4.66 -5.51
CA TRP A 302 -7.64 -5.53 -4.78
C TRP A 302 -7.44 -6.97 -5.23
N ILE A 303 -7.25 -7.87 -4.26
CA ILE A 303 -6.99 -9.29 -4.49
C ILE A 303 -8.02 -10.09 -3.69
N SER A 304 -8.88 -10.84 -4.36
CA SER A 304 -9.78 -11.76 -3.69
C SER A 304 -9.11 -13.11 -3.45
N VAL A 305 -9.31 -13.68 -2.27
CA VAL A 305 -8.72 -14.96 -1.89
C VAL A 305 -9.79 -15.87 -1.28
N SER A 306 -9.97 -17.06 -1.87
CA SER A 306 -10.98 -18.01 -1.41
C SER A 306 -10.75 -18.38 0.05
N GLY A 307 -11.81 -18.21 0.86
CA GLY A 307 -11.81 -18.45 2.30
C GLY A 307 -11.08 -17.39 3.14
N LYS A 308 -10.58 -16.30 2.53
CA LYS A 308 -9.79 -15.27 3.21
C LYS A 308 -10.28 -13.84 2.98
N GLY A 309 -11.35 -13.64 2.22
CA GLY A 309 -11.90 -12.32 1.95
C GLY A 309 -11.09 -11.59 0.88
N ILE A 310 -10.87 -10.29 1.09
CA ILE A 310 -10.24 -9.42 0.09
C ILE A 310 -9.03 -8.71 0.71
N TYR A 311 -7.94 -8.65 -0.02
CA TYR A 311 -6.74 -7.90 0.31
C TYR A 311 -6.69 -6.66 -0.56
N CYS A 312 -6.59 -5.48 0.05
CA CYS A 312 -6.35 -4.22 -0.66
C CYS A 312 -4.90 -3.81 -0.45
N LEU A 313 -4.07 -3.94 -1.48
CA LEU A 313 -2.71 -3.39 -1.52
C LEU A 313 -2.81 -1.91 -1.88
N ASN A 314 -2.63 -1.05 -0.89
CA ASN A 314 -2.59 0.40 -1.07
C ASN A 314 -1.14 0.83 -1.30
N ASN A 315 -0.91 1.77 -2.22
CA ASN A 315 0.39 2.41 -2.42
C ASN A 315 1.58 1.44 -2.39
N LEU A 316 1.78 0.70 -3.49
CA LEU A 316 2.92 -0.23 -3.71
C LEU A 316 4.32 0.37 -3.54
N TYR A 317 4.42 1.65 -3.18
CA TYR A 317 5.63 2.40 -2.90
C TYR A 317 5.97 2.50 -1.41
N ILE A 318 5.11 2.00 -0.52
CA ILE A 318 5.38 1.95 0.93
C ILE A 318 6.01 0.60 1.25
N THR A 319 7.23 0.65 1.77
CA THR A 319 7.95 -0.52 2.30
C THR A 319 7.78 -0.55 3.81
N GLN A 320 7.28 -1.66 4.35
CA GLN A 320 7.23 -1.89 5.79
C GLN A 320 8.40 -2.77 6.24
N TYR A 321 8.97 -2.45 7.39
CA TYR A 321 9.98 -3.26 8.06
C TYR A 321 9.48 -3.63 9.47
N THR A 322 9.71 -4.88 9.86
CA THR A 322 9.28 -5.48 11.12
C THR A 322 10.43 -6.24 11.77
N GLU A 323 10.18 -6.83 12.95
CA GLU A 323 11.15 -7.70 13.63
C GLU A 323 11.61 -8.88 12.77
N SER A 324 10.76 -9.42 11.87
CA SER A 324 11.18 -10.50 10.97
C SER A 324 12.18 -10.05 9.90
N ASP A 325 12.23 -8.75 9.61
CA ASP A 325 13.18 -8.17 8.65
C ASP A 325 14.52 -7.80 9.31
N GLY A 326 14.63 -7.93 10.64
CA GLY A 326 15.83 -7.65 11.42
C GLY A 326 15.78 -6.35 12.22
N LEU A 327 14.64 -5.66 12.27
CA LEU A 327 14.41 -4.56 13.21
C LEU A 327 14.40 -5.10 14.65
N SER A 328 15.03 -4.42 15.60
CA SER A 328 15.08 -4.95 16.97
C SER A 328 13.75 -4.93 17.73
N ASN A 329 12.80 -4.04 17.36
CA ASN A 329 11.45 -4.04 17.89
C ASN A 329 10.48 -3.33 16.93
N ASN A 330 9.25 -3.83 16.81
CA ASN A 330 8.21 -3.21 15.99
C ASN A 330 7.76 -1.82 16.50
N SER A 331 8.05 -1.49 17.77
CA SER A 331 7.74 -0.18 18.36
C SER A 331 8.82 0.85 18.00
N VAL A 332 8.70 1.41 16.79
CA VAL A 332 9.59 2.47 16.29
C VAL A 332 9.20 3.82 16.89
N LEU A 333 10.16 4.53 17.47
CA LEU A 333 9.95 5.83 18.10
C LEU A 333 10.51 6.98 17.28
N THR A 334 11.56 6.74 16.50
CA THR A 334 12.26 7.78 15.76
C THR A 334 13.03 7.19 14.59
N ILE A 335 13.09 7.94 13.49
CA ILE A 335 13.84 7.57 12.29
C ILE A 335 14.64 8.79 11.85
N LEU A 336 15.87 8.56 11.42
CA LEU A 336 16.71 9.57 10.83
C LEU A 336 17.45 9.02 9.62
N VAL A 337 17.49 9.81 8.54
CA VAL A 337 18.26 9.46 7.34
C VAL A 337 19.58 10.22 7.38
N ASP A 338 20.69 9.50 7.22
CA ASP A 338 22.02 10.09 7.16
C ASP A 338 22.35 10.64 5.76
N LYS A 339 23.48 11.35 5.64
CA LYS A 339 23.94 11.91 4.36
C LYS A 339 24.25 10.87 3.27
N PHE A 340 24.36 9.60 3.63
CA PHE A 340 24.62 8.49 2.72
C PHE A 340 23.33 7.75 2.35
N GLY A 341 22.17 8.19 2.85
CA GLY A 341 20.87 7.57 2.59
C GLY A 341 20.54 6.37 3.49
N ARG A 342 21.37 6.09 4.50
CA ARG A 342 21.14 5.02 5.49
C ARG A 342 20.15 5.52 6.54
N LYS A 343 19.37 4.60 7.12
CA LYS A 343 18.38 4.95 8.14
C LYS A 343 18.85 4.48 9.52
N LEU A 344 18.96 5.42 10.45
CA LEU A 344 19.09 5.15 11.88
C LEU A 344 17.68 5.10 12.49
N ILE A 345 17.31 3.95 13.06
CA ILE A 345 15.96 3.67 13.53
C ILE A 345 16.00 3.36 15.02
N GLY A 346 15.44 4.25 15.82
CA GLY A 346 15.32 4.09 17.26
C GLY A 346 14.03 3.37 17.63
N THR A 347 14.16 2.30 18.41
CA THR A 347 13.04 1.48 18.86
C THR A 347 12.99 1.41 20.39
N THR A 348 12.00 0.71 20.94
CA THR A 348 11.97 0.34 22.37
C THR A 348 12.96 -0.79 22.72
N ASP A 349 13.74 -1.31 21.77
CA ASP A 349 14.80 -2.28 22.03
C ASP A 349 16.08 -1.94 21.24
N GLY A 350 16.50 -0.68 21.32
CA GLY A 350 17.78 -0.24 20.80
C GLY A 350 17.75 0.45 19.45
N LEU A 351 18.96 0.78 19.00
CA LEU A 351 19.22 1.52 17.78
C LEU A 351 19.59 0.57 16.64
N ASN A 352 18.88 0.69 15.53
CA ASN A 352 19.10 -0.08 14.31
C ASN A 352 19.70 0.82 13.24
N LEU A 353 20.58 0.25 12.42
CA LEU A 353 21.08 0.85 11.19
C LEU A 353 20.57 -0.01 10.02
N LEU A 354 19.80 0.62 9.13
CA LEU A 354 19.37 0.07 7.87
C LEU A 354 20.19 0.70 6.74
N ASP A 355 21.01 -0.14 6.10
CA ASP A 355 21.84 0.22 4.95
C ASP A 355 21.40 -0.64 3.74
N GLY A 356 20.85 0.01 2.71
CA GLY A 356 20.07 -0.68 1.68
C GLY A 356 18.86 -1.40 2.28
N GLU A 357 18.86 -2.74 2.20
CA GLU A 357 17.85 -3.63 2.78
C GLU A 357 18.36 -4.40 4.02
N LYS A 358 19.58 -4.12 4.48
CA LYS A 358 20.21 -4.88 5.57
C LYS A 358 20.10 -4.16 6.90
N PHE A 359 19.49 -4.82 7.87
CA PHE A 359 19.48 -4.37 9.27
C PHE A 359 20.75 -4.80 10.02
N SER A 360 21.20 -3.93 10.91
CA SER A 360 22.24 -4.21 11.89
C SER A 360 21.99 -3.45 13.19
N ARG A 361 22.31 -4.06 14.32
CA ARG A 361 22.20 -3.40 15.63
C ARG A 361 23.40 -2.48 15.86
N VAL A 362 23.15 -1.23 16.21
CA VAL A 362 24.19 -0.31 16.66
C VAL A 362 24.43 -0.56 18.16
N ASN A 363 25.44 -1.36 18.48
CA ASN A 363 25.71 -1.75 19.86
C ASN A 363 26.14 -0.53 20.72
N ILE A 364 25.25 -0.07 21.59
CA ILE A 364 25.47 1.12 22.43
C ILE A 364 26.59 0.90 23.46
N GLY A 365 26.94 -0.36 23.73
CA GLY A 365 27.96 -0.74 24.73
C GLY A 365 27.46 -0.59 26.16
N LEU A 366 26.15 -0.45 26.34
CA LEU A 366 25.50 -0.49 27.64
C LEU A 366 25.34 -1.96 28.06
N SER A 367 25.50 -2.25 29.37
CA SER A 367 25.27 -3.59 29.90
C SER A 367 23.81 -4.03 29.69
N SER A 368 23.54 -5.34 29.74
CA SER A 368 22.21 -5.95 29.61
C SER A 368 21.17 -5.50 30.66
N THR A 369 21.55 -4.61 31.57
CA THR A 369 20.71 -4.04 32.63
C THR A 369 19.95 -2.77 32.21
N PHE A 370 20.14 -2.30 30.97
CA PHE A 370 19.48 -1.11 30.44
C PHE A 370 18.52 -1.46 29.30
N THR A 371 17.28 -1.00 29.39
CA THR A 371 16.37 -0.99 28.23
C THR A 371 16.75 0.18 27.33
N GLU A 372 17.21 -0.11 26.11
CA GLU A 372 17.64 0.90 25.14
C GLU A 372 16.42 1.55 24.46
N TRP A 373 15.55 2.25 25.20
CA TRP A 373 14.42 2.99 24.62
C TRP A 373 14.92 4.26 23.93
N ILE A 374 15.18 4.16 22.64
CA ILE A 374 15.69 5.24 21.80
C ILE A 374 14.53 6.15 21.43
N ARG A 375 14.32 7.20 22.24
CA ARG A 375 13.12 8.03 22.13
C ARG A 375 13.22 9.08 21.02
N PHE A 376 14.39 9.67 20.82
CA PHE A 376 14.64 10.66 19.78
C PHE A 376 16.01 10.49 19.16
N LEU A 377 16.07 10.68 17.84
CA LEU A 377 17.29 10.80 17.05
C LEU A 377 17.29 12.16 16.36
N LYS A 378 18.39 12.90 16.48
CA LYS A 378 18.59 14.16 15.76
C LYS A 378 19.96 14.17 15.10
N ALA A 379 20.02 14.69 13.87
CA ALA A 379 21.28 14.94 13.20
C ALA A 379 21.87 16.24 13.77
N GLY A 380 23.16 16.21 14.03
CA GLY A 380 23.99 17.37 14.27
C GLY A 380 24.94 17.62 13.10
N PHE A 381 25.94 18.47 13.34
CA PHE A 381 26.91 18.87 12.32
C PHE A 381 27.93 17.75 11.99
N LYS A 382 28.32 17.62 10.71
CA LYS A 382 29.40 16.72 10.23
C LYS A 382 29.35 15.28 10.78
N ASN A 383 28.25 14.55 10.50
CA ASN A 383 28.01 13.16 10.92
C ASN A 383 27.92 12.92 12.44
N ASN A 384 27.72 13.97 13.24
CA ASN A 384 27.35 13.80 14.63
C ASN A 384 25.84 13.60 14.73
N TYR A 385 25.40 12.69 15.58
CA TYR A 385 24.00 12.44 15.86
C TYR A 385 23.79 12.47 17.37
N THR A 386 22.63 12.93 17.79
CA THR A 386 22.22 12.89 19.18
C THR A 386 21.11 11.86 19.37
N VAL A 387 21.26 11.04 20.41
CA VAL A 387 20.28 10.05 20.86
C VAL A 387 19.75 10.45 22.24
N SER A 388 18.43 10.52 22.38
CA SER A 388 17.75 10.55 23.67
C SER A 388 17.40 9.14 24.14
N LEU A 389 17.85 8.78 25.33
CA LEU A 389 17.53 7.52 26.00
C LEU A 389 16.54 7.77 27.14
N THR A 390 15.52 6.92 27.26
CA THR A 390 14.56 6.96 28.37
C THR A 390 14.34 5.58 28.97
N GLY A 391 13.57 5.48 30.06
CA GLY A 391 13.27 4.20 30.71
C GLY A 391 14.40 3.64 31.58
N MET A 392 15.43 4.44 31.88
CA MET A 392 16.55 4.03 32.73
C MET A 392 16.16 4.02 34.21
N THR A 393 16.55 2.96 34.92
CA THR A 393 16.34 2.80 36.37
C THR A 393 17.43 3.43 37.22
N GLN A 394 18.56 3.84 36.63
CA GLN A 394 19.66 4.51 37.30
C GLN A 394 20.14 5.75 36.52
N PRO A 395 20.69 6.78 37.20
CA PRO A 395 21.30 7.93 36.55
C PRO A 395 22.46 7.48 35.64
N PHE A 396 22.51 8.00 34.41
CA PHE A 396 23.50 7.63 33.42
C PHE A 396 24.23 8.90 32.91
N PRO A 397 25.57 8.94 32.83
CA PRO A 397 26.31 10.12 32.39
C PRO A 397 26.14 10.38 30.88
N TYR A 398 26.26 11.64 30.46
CA TYR A 398 26.37 11.93 29.03
C TYR A 398 27.61 11.23 28.47
N PHE A 399 27.44 10.52 27.36
CA PHE A 399 28.55 9.81 26.75
C PHE A 399 28.51 9.90 25.25
N TYR A 400 29.67 9.61 24.69
CA TYR A 400 29.94 9.72 23.28
C TYR A 400 30.56 8.42 22.79
N LYS A 401 30.13 7.95 21.62
CA LYS A 401 30.71 6.77 20.98
C LYS A 401 30.75 6.92 19.47
N GLN A 402 31.88 6.53 18.89
CA GLN A 402 32.08 6.49 17.45
C GLN A 402 31.75 5.10 16.89
N TYR A 403 31.06 5.08 15.76
CA TYR A 403 30.66 3.89 15.01
C TYR A 403 31.03 4.04 13.55
N GLY A 404 32.22 3.58 13.18
CA GLY A 404 32.77 3.84 11.84
C GLY A 404 32.82 5.34 11.55
N GLU A 405 32.00 5.80 10.63
CA GLU A 405 31.89 7.23 10.25
C GLU A 405 30.85 8.04 11.04
N PHE A 406 30.12 7.39 11.95
CA PHE A 406 29.12 8.02 12.78
C PHE A 406 29.68 8.38 14.15
N ASN A 407 29.22 9.51 14.67
CA ASN A 407 29.57 9.98 15.99
C ASN A 407 28.27 10.19 16.76
N ILE A 408 28.01 9.41 17.81
CA ILE A 408 26.73 9.46 18.52
C ILE A 408 26.94 9.94 19.96
N SER A 409 26.26 11.02 20.31
CA SER A 409 26.15 11.54 21.67
C SER A 409 24.84 11.08 22.29
N TYR A 410 24.90 10.53 23.50
CA TYR A 410 23.75 9.93 24.17
C TYR A 410 23.41 10.70 25.44
N PHE A 411 22.12 11.04 25.60
CA PHE A 411 21.61 11.81 26.74
C PHE A 411 20.42 11.10 27.40
N PRO A 412 20.37 10.99 28.74
CA PRO A 412 19.23 10.49 29.50
C PRO A 412 18.10 11.55 29.58
N SER A 413 17.61 11.99 28.42
CA SER A 413 16.62 13.06 28.30
C SER A 413 15.39 12.59 27.53
N LYS A 414 14.24 13.22 27.77
CA LYS A 414 13.03 12.93 27.00
C LYS A 414 13.09 13.48 25.59
N CYS A 415 13.69 14.65 25.39
CA CYS A 415 13.80 15.33 24.10
C CYS A 415 15.16 16.01 23.99
N THR A 416 15.64 16.15 22.76
CA THR A 416 16.96 16.69 22.45
C THR A 416 16.89 17.44 21.12
N PHE A 417 17.69 18.49 21.02
CA PHE A 417 17.91 19.23 19.79
C PHE A 417 19.38 19.65 19.73
N GLN A 418 19.98 19.61 18.55
CA GLN A 418 21.39 19.93 18.36
C GLN A 418 21.54 20.97 17.25
N THR A 419 22.25 22.06 17.54
CA THR A 419 22.81 22.99 16.56
C THR A 419 24.27 22.64 16.28
N ASP A 420 24.96 23.44 15.47
CA ASP A 420 26.35 23.19 15.10
C ASP A 420 27.32 23.07 16.29
N SER A 421 27.06 23.77 17.39
CA SER A 421 27.96 23.84 18.55
C SER A 421 27.29 23.58 19.90
N VAL A 422 25.96 23.46 19.94
CA VAL A 422 25.18 23.40 21.18
C VAL A 422 24.12 22.31 21.09
N THR A 423 23.95 21.55 22.17
CA THR A 423 22.84 20.61 22.33
C THR A 423 21.90 21.11 23.43
N TYR A 424 20.62 21.26 23.11
CA TYR A 424 19.56 21.51 24.09
C TYR A 424 18.89 20.19 24.46
N LEU A 425 18.66 19.99 25.75
CA LEU A 425 17.98 18.81 26.28
C LEU A 425 16.85 19.22 27.20
N SER A 426 15.77 18.43 27.20
CA SER A 426 14.75 18.50 28.23
C SER A 426 15.34 18.04 29.57
N GLY A 427 15.35 18.93 30.56
CA GLY A 427 15.60 18.58 31.95
C GLY A 427 14.34 18.08 32.66
N ASN A 428 14.37 18.06 33.99
CA ASN A 428 13.21 17.69 34.80
C ASN A 428 12.11 18.75 34.72
N GLU A 429 10.86 18.31 34.53
CA GLU A 429 9.62 19.09 34.50
C GLU A 429 9.63 20.31 33.56
N ASN A 430 10.16 21.43 34.04
CA ASN A 430 10.06 22.78 33.48
C ASN A 430 11.38 23.30 32.91
N LYS A 431 12.44 22.48 32.89
CA LYS A 431 13.79 22.95 32.63
C LYS A 431 14.29 22.55 31.24
N ILE A 432 14.93 23.46 30.54
CA ILE A 432 15.79 23.17 29.39
C ILE A 432 17.24 23.38 29.81
N ILE A 433 18.09 22.43 29.45
CA ILE A 433 19.54 22.46 29.73
C ILE A 433 20.26 22.64 28.40
N LYS A 434 21.21 23.57 28.37
CA LYS A 434 22.09 23.82 27.24
C LYS A 434 23.46 23.22 27.52
N ILE A 435 23.90 22.36 26.62
CA ILE A 435 25.15 21.63 26.72
C ILE A 435 26.03 21.98 25.54
N THR A 436 27.30 22.23 25.81
CA THR A 436 28.37 22.24 24.80
C THR A 436 29.16 20.96 24.91
N ARG A 437 29.75 20.57 23.77
CA ARG A 437 30.63 19.41 23.70
C ARG A 437 32.01 19.88 23.26
N ASN A 438 33.02 19.58 24.09
CA ASN A 438 34.43 19.77 23.75
C ASN A 438 35.13 18.41 23.74
N ASN A 439 35.49 17.93 22.55
CA ASN A 439 35.99 16.57 22.30
C ASN A 439 35.02 15.50 22.82
N ASN A 440 35.38 14.79 23.89
CA ASN A 440 34.57 13.73 24.50
C ASN A 440 33.85 14.18 25.79
N ASN A 441 34.05 15.43 26.20
CA ASN A 441 33.47 15.97 27.42
C ASN A 441 32.26 16.84 27.10
N PHE A 442 31.24 16.73 27.94
CA PHE A 442 30.03 17.54 27.89
C PHE A 442 30.06 18.52 29.07
N THR A 443 29.73 19.78 28.79
CA THR A 443 29.67 20.83 29.80
C THR A 443 28.28 21.48 29.74
N GLU A 444 27.60 21.51 30.89
CA GLU A 444 26.38 22.30 31.03
C GLU A 444 26.76 23.78 31.13
N GLU A 445 26.38 24.57 30.13
CA GLU A 445 26.69 26.01 30.07
C GLU A 445 25.66 26.81 30.86
N GLU A 446 24.38 26.55 30.57
CA GLU A 446 23.26 27.29 31.13
C GLU A 446 22.02 26.41 31.17
N SER A 447 21.05 26.85 31.96
CA SER A 447 19.74 26.24 31.97
C SER A 447 18.68 27.27 32.26
N PHE A 448 17.49 27.05 31.72
CA PHE A 448 16.38 27.98 31.89
C PHE A 448 15.06 27.26 32.08
N ASP A 449 14.17 27.90 32.82
CA ASP A 449 12.78 27.48 32.96
C ASP A 449 11.96 27.84 31.72
N ILE A 450 11.12 26.91 31.27
CA ILE A 450 10.20 27.08 30.13
C ILE A 450 9.10 28.07 30.50
N PHE A 451 8.46 27.84 31.65
CA PHE A 451 7.45 28.74 32.22
C PHE A 451 8.03 29.53 33.38
N GLU A 452 7.77 30.83 33.41
CA GLU A 452 8.01 31.69 34.57
C GLU A 452 7.24 31.17 35.79
N ALA A 453 7.77 31.39 37.00
CA ALA A 453 7.23 30.80 38.23
C ALA A 453 5.72 31.06 38.42
N GLU A 454 5.25 32.26 38.09
CA GLU A 454 3.84 32.67 38.19
C GLU A 454 2.93 31.99 37.16
N LYS A 455 3.50 31.54 36.04
CA LYS A 455 2.79 30.92 34.91
C LYS A 455 3.02 29.41 34.83
N LYS A 456 3.75 28.82 35.79
CA LYS A 456 4.18 27.41 35.77
C LYS A 456 2.99 26.45 35.92
N PRO A 457 2.68 25.61 34.92
CA PRO A 457 1.69 24.56 35.06
C PRO A 457 2.10 23.50 36.10
N LYS A 458 1.11 22.88 36.77
CA LYS A 458 1.35 21.84 37.79
C LYS A 458 2.17 20.65 37.30
N GLN A 459 2.03 20.28 36.03
CA GLN A 459 2.77 19.18 35.42
C GLN A 459 3.08 19.51 33.97
N ILE A 460 4.37 19.50 33.66
CA ILE A 460 4.91 19.85 32.34
C ILE A 460 5.75 18.68 31.86
N ALA A 461 5.52 18.30 30.62
CA ALA A 461 6.32 17.35 29.88
C ALA A 461 6.71 18.02 28.56
N VAL A 462 8.02 18.17 28.35
CA VAL A 462 8.57 18.54 27.04
C VAL A 462 8.37 17.38 26.08
N LYS A 463 7.90 17.71 24.88
CA LYS A 463 7.51 16.76 23.83
C LYS A 463 8.40 16.87 22.60
N ASP A 464 8.77 18.09 22.24
CA ASP A 464 9.76 18.35 21.19
C ASP A 464 10.47 19.69 21.46
N ILE A 465 11.69 19.82 20.94
CA ILE A 465 12.48 21.05 20.99
C ILE A 465 13.05 21.25 19.59
N GLU A 466 12.94 22.46 19.04
CA GLU A 466 13.46 22.77 17.72
C GLU A 466 13.94 24.23 17.65
N ALA A 467 14.96 24.53 16.85
CA ALA A 467 15.36 25.92 16.62
C ALA A 467 14.82 26.45 15.29
N GLY A 468 14.34 27.68 15.31
CA GLY A 468 14.12 28.48 14.11
C GLY A 468 15.43 29.01 13.55
N GLN A 469 15.43 29.36 12.26
CA GLN A 469 16.62 29.91 11.60
C GLN A 469 17.04 31.28 12.16
N ASP A 470 16.12 31.98 12.83
CA ASP A 470 16.33 33.31 13.43
C ASP A 470 16.86 33.26 14.88
N GLY A 471 17.27 32.08 15.35
CA GLY A 471 17.75 31.85 16.71
C GLY A 471 16.66 31.64 17.75
N THR A 472 15.38 31.62 17.35
CA THR A 472 14.27 31.28 18.25
C THR A 472 14.31 29.81 18.63
N ILE A 473 14.14 29.49 19.91
CA ILE A 473 13.98 28.12 20.40
C ILE A 473 12.49 27.85 20.60
N TRP A 474 11.96 26.86 19.90
CA TRP A 474 10.59 26.38 19.98
C TRP A 474 10.54 25.16 20.90
N ILE A 475 9.59 25.18 21.84
CA ILE A 475 9.46 24.17 22.88
C ILE A 475 8.01 23.70 22.89
N GLY A 476 7.81 22.46 22.48
CA GLY A 476 6.50 21.81 22.49
C GLY A 476 6.30 21.12 23.83
N THR A 477 5.17 21.37 24.48
CA THR A 477 4.84 20.73 25.76
C THR A 477 3.47 20.07 25.71
N ASN A 478 3.16 19.27 26.73
CA ASN A 478 1.79 18.79 26.95
C ASN A 478 0.79 19.89 27.38
N ARG A 479 1.25 21.14 27.49
CA ARG A 479 0.50 22.33 27.92
C ARG A 479 0.66 23.50 26.94
N GLY A 480 0.87 23.19 25.66
CA GLY A 480 1.03 24.19 24.61
C GLY A 480 2.47 24.44 24.19
N LEU A 481 2.59 25.30 23.19
CA LEU A 481 3.82 25.75 22.58
C LEU A 481 4.38 26.96 23.33
N VAL A 482 5.70 27.00 23.46
CA VAL A 482 6.46 28.15 23.97
C VAL A 482 7.58 28.46 22.99
N SER A 483 7.81 29.74 22.71
CA SER A 483 9.00 30.18 21.96
C SER A 483 9.86 31.10 22.83
N LYS A 484 11.18 30.90 22.80
CA LYS A 484 12.17 31.74 23.49
C LYS A 484 13.12 32.36 22.49
N LYS A 485 13.32 33.68 22.55
CA LYS A 485 14.32 34.41 21.76
C LYS A 485 15.03 35.42 22.66
N GLY A 486 16.34 35.29 22.83
CA GLY A 486 17.01 35.95 23.97
C GLY A 486 16.33 35.51 25.27
N ASP A 487 16.03 36.43 26.18
CA ASP A 487 15.30 36.12 27.42
C ASP A 487 13.78 36.21 27.31
N GLU A 488 13.27 36.72 26.18
CA GLU A 488 11.85 36.85 25.94
C GLU A 488 11.21 35.50 25.69
N ARG A 489 10.06 35.25 26.34
CA ARG A 489 9.24 34.05 26.18
C ARG A 489 7.86 34.44 25.69
N LYS A 490 7.39 33.76 24.64
CA LYS A 490 6.03 33.91 24.12
C LYS A 490 5.26 32.61 24.31
N TYR A 491 4.04 32.76 24.83
CA TYR A 491 3.09 31.68 25.10
C TYR A 491 1.91 31.79 24.15
N TYR A 492 1.49 30.68 23.55
CA TYR A 492 0.46 30.65 22.51
C TYR A 492 -0.94 30.31 23.07
N ASN A 493 -1.27 30.86 24.25
CA ASN A 493 -2.46 30.48 25.03
C ASN A 493 -3.80 30.78 24.34
N ASN A 494 -3.81 31.75 23.42
CA ASN A 494 -5.01 32.23 22.73
C ASN A 494 -5.40 31.36 21.52
N ASP A 495 -4.52 30.45 21.08
CA ASP A 495 -4.82 29.54 19.97
C ASP A 495 -5.10 28.14 20.51
N SER A 496 -6.25 27.56 20.14
CA SER A 496 -6.67 26.27 20.67
C SER A 496 -5.77 25.11 20.28
N VAL A 497 -5.12 25.16 19.11
CA VAL A 497 -4.22 24.11 18.64
C VAL A 497 -2.85 24.26 19.30
N LEU A 498 -2.27 25.46 19.26
CA LEU A 498 -0.95 25.74 19.84
C LEU A 498 -0.95 25.75 21.37
N ASN A 499 -2.10 25.87 22.03
CA ASN A 499 -2.23 25.71 23.48
C ASN A 499 -2.60 24.26 23.90
N SER A 500 -2.67 23.33 22.96
CA SER A 500 -2.98 21.92 23.24
C SER A 500 -1.71 21.09 23.50
N ASN A 501 -1.84 19.77 23.62
CA ASN A 501 -0.70 18.88 23.78
C ASN A 501 0.06 18.79 22.45
N ILE A 502 1.27 19.33 22.42
CA ILE A 502 2.12 19.39 21.24
C ILE A 502 2.82 18.04 21.04
N SER A 503 2.77 17.50 19.82
CA SER A 503 3.43 16.24 19.45
C SER A 503 4.80 16.50 18.84
N VAL A 504 4.89 17.37 17.83
CA VAL A 504 6.13 17.63 17.09
C VAL A 504 6.14 19.05 16.51
N ILE A 505 7.33 19.65 16.38
CA ILE A 505 7.54 20.97 15.80
C ILE A 505 8.52 20.86 14.63
N ARG A 506 8.17 21.42 13.47
CA ARG A 506 9.03 21.39 12.27
C ARG A 506 8.99 22.74 11.54
N PRO A 507 10.08 23.52 11.63
CA PRO A 507 10.33 24.64 10.72
C PRO A 507 10.53 24.13 9.29
N ASP A 508 10.04 24.88 8.31
CA ASP A 508 10.34 24.63 6.90
C ASP A 508 11.38 25.62 6.34
N LYS A 509 11.69 25.47 5.05
CA LYS A 509 12.68 26.33 4.36
C LYS A 509 12.23 27.78 4.21
N GLU A 510 10.93 28.05 4.30
CA GLU A 510 10.33 29.40 4.21
C GLU A 510 10.22 30.09 5.57
N ASN A 511 10.79 29.52 6.63
CA ASN A 511 10.67 30.01 8.01
C ASN A 511 9.26 29.97 8.59
N ARG A 512 8.37 29.13 8.04
CA ARG A 512 7.11 28.81 8.72
C ARG A 512 7.38 27.72 9.74
N VAL A 513 6.72 27.79 10.90
CA VAL A 513 6.83 26.79 11.95
C VAL A 513 5.57 25.97 12.01
N TRP A 514 5.66 24.71 11.60
CA TRP A 514 4.58 23.75 11.64
C TRP A 514 4.57 23.00 12.96
N VAL A 515 3.38 22.82 13.53
CA VAL A 515 3.18 22.26 14.86
C VAL A 515 2.05 21.25 14.79
N ALA A 516 2.37 19.98 15.01
CA ALA A 516 1.35 18.95 15.20
C ALA A 516 0.95 18.89 16.67
N ALA A 517 -0.35 18.87 16.92
CA ALA A 517 -0.89 18.84 18.27
C ALA A 517 -2.18 18.01 18.35
N SER A 518 -2.63 17.73 19.58
CA SER A 518 -3.84 16.94 19.81
C SER A 518 -5.10 17.53 19.17
N TYR A 519 -5.17 18.86 18.98
CA TYR A 519 -6.34 19.51 18.39
C TYR A 519 -6.20 19.84 16.90
N GLY A 520 -5.07 19.54 16.28
CA GLY A 520 -4.86 19.84 14.86
C GLY A 520 -3.41 20.14 14.49
N ILE A 521 -3.25 20.81 13.35
CA ILE A 521 -2.00 21.41 12.90
C ILE A 521 -2.07 22.93 13.05
N GLY A 522 -1.06 23.51 13.70
CA GLY A 522 -0.82 24.94 13.73
C GLY A 522 0.37 25.32 12.86
N VAL A 523 0.27 26.43 12.13
CA VAL A 523 1.34 26.98 11.30
C VAL A 523 1.55 28.43 11.68
N ILE A 524 2.76 28.75 12.12
CA ILE A 524 3.17 30.12 12.43
C ILE A 524 3.95 30.64 11.23
N LEU A 525 3.43 31.69 10.60
CA LEU A 525 4.06 32.34 9.46
C LEU A 525 5.22 33.25 9.90
N PRO A 526 6.14 33.64 9.00
CA PRO A 526 7.27 34.50 9.33
C PRO A 526 6.88 35.87 9.89
N ASP A 527 5.69 36.37 9.55
CA ASP A 527 5.12 37.61 10.09
C ASP A 527 4.48 37.44 11.49
N GLY A 528 4.48 36.21 12.02
CA GLY A 528 3.92 35.85 13.32
C GLY A 528 2.43 35.51 13.29
N LYS A 529 1.76 35.56 12.12
CA LYS A 529 0.37 35.12 11.98
C LYS A 529 0.26 33.61 12.20
N ILE A 530 -0.82 33.20 12.87
CA ILE A 530 -1.10 31.79 13.18
C ILE A 530 -2.25 31.30 12.30
N LEU A 531 -2.07 30.15 11.67
CA LEU A 531 -3.09 29.39 10.96
C LEU A 531 -3.28 28.05 11.68
N SER A 532 -4.52 27.69 12.00
CA SER A 532 -4.82 26.48 12.79
C SER A 532 -5.91 25.66 12.11
N PHE A 533 -5.66 24.36 11.98
CA PHE A 533 -6.50 23.42 11.21
C PHE A 533 -6.79 22.18 12.03
N SER A 534 -8.06 21.94 12.37
CA SER A 534 -8.49 20.66 12.93
C SER A 534 -8.88 19.64 11.86
N LYS A 535 -9.13 20.09 10.62
CA LYS A 535 -9.49 19.27 9.45
C LYS A 535 -8.95 19.88 8.17
N SER A 536 -8.70 19.05 7.16
CA SER A 536 -8.38 19.47 5.79
C SER A 536 -9.14 18.58 4.81
N ASN A 537 -10.01 19.17 3.99
CA ASN A 537 -10.97 18.43 3.16
C ASN A 537 -11.76 17.39 3.99
N GLN A 538 -11.64 16.11 3.66
CA GLN A 538 -12.27 14.99 4.36
C GLN A 538 -11.43 14.43 5.53
N TRP A 539 -10.20 14.92 5.72
CA TRP A 539 -9.23 14.37 6.66
C TRP A 539 -9.29 15.08 8.01
N ASP A 540 -9.31 14.29 9.08
CA ASP A 540 -9.20 14.78 10.45
C ASP A 540 -7.73 14.96 10.84
N LEU A 541 -7.35 16.17 11.24
CA LEU A 541 -5.97 16.49 11.60
C LEU A 541 -5.75 16.48 13.12
N ARG A 542 -6.78 16.18 13.91
CA ARG A 542 -6.66 16.05 15.36
C ARG A 542 -5.78 14.83 15.69
N ASN A 543 -5.11 14.90 16.84
CA ASN A 543 -4.16 13.88 17.27
C ASN A 543 -3.05 13.59 16.25
N SER A 544 -2.62 14.62 15.52
CA SER A 544 -1.43 14.53 14.68
C SER A 544 -0.20 14.22 15.55
N LEU A 545 0.57 13.21 15.16
CA LEU A 545 1.69 12.66 15.91
C LEU A 545 3.04 13.04 15.31
N SER A 546 3.13 13.14 13.98
CA SER A 546 4.38 13.41 13.27
C SER A 546 4.17 14.33 12.06
N LEU A 547 5.25 15.00 11.66
CA LEU A 547 5.31 15.92 10.53
C LEU A 547 6.67 15.79 9.85
N THR A 548 6.68 15.79 8.52
CA THR A 548 7.89 15.93 7.71
C THR A 548 7.58 16.58 6.37
N PHE A 549 8.62 17.05 5.68
CA PHE A 549 8.52 17.60 4.33
C PHE A 549 9.25 16.69 3.35
N ASP A 550 8.74 16.58 2.12
CA ASP A 550 9.50 15.97 1.02
C ASP A 550 10.36 16.99 0.27
N ASN A 551 11.11 16.53 -0.74
CA ASN A 551 11.98 17.39 -1.55
C ASN A 551 11.23 18.45 -2.37
N SER A 552 9.92 18.30 -2.56
CA SER A 552 9.06 19.27 -3.23
C SER A 552 8.33 20.17 -2.22
N GLU A 553 8.70 20.11 -0.93
CA GLU A 553 8.07 20.84 0.18
C GLU A 553 6.60 20.46 0.44
N ASN A 554 6.14 19.29 -0.01
CA ASN A 554 4.84 18.79 0.42
C ASN A 554 4.93 18.36 1.90
N VAL A 555 3.87 18.64 2.64
CA VAL A 555 3.77 18.26 4.06
C VAL A 555 3.15 16.89 4.19
N TRP A 556 3.84 16.01 4.91
CA TRP A 556 3.39 14.68 5.27
C TRP A 556 3.05 14.64 6.76
N ILE A 557 1.83 14.20 7.10
CA ILE A 557 1.27 14.30 8.45
C ILE A 557 0.92 12.89 8.95
N GLY A 558 1.65 12.37 9.92
CA GLY A 558 1.27 11.12 10.57
C GLY A 558 0.26 11.38 11.67
N THR A 559 -0.91 10.77 11.58
CA THR A 559 -1.99 10.81 12.58
C THR A 559 -2.15 9.46 13.27
N ILE A 560 -3.05 9.38 14.26
CA ILE A 560 -3.46 8.08 14.84
C ILE A 560 -4.22 7.20 13.84
N GLU A 561 -4.75 7.77 12.76
CA GLU A 561 -5.55 7.05 11.74
C GLU A 561 -4.73 6.69 10.49
N GLY A 562 -3.49 7.19 10.37
CA GLY A 562 -2.64 6.96 9.20
C GLY A 562 -1.87 8.19 8.75
N LEU A 563 -1.22 8.08 7.58
CA LEU A 563 -0.46 9.14 6.91
C LEU A 563 -1.34 10.03 6.02
#